data_AF-A0A2P7AV95-F1
#
_entry.id   AF-A0A2P7AV95-F1
#
_cell.length_a   1.000
_cell.length_b   1.000
_cell.length_c   1.000
_cell.angle_alpha   90.00
_cell.angle_beta   90.00
_cell.angle_gamma   90.00
#
_symmetry.space_group_name_H-M   'P 1'
#
loop_
_entity.id
_entity.type
_entity.pdbx_description
1 polymer ?
#
loop_
_entity_poly.entity_id
_entity_poly.type
_entity_poly.pdbx_seq_one_letter_code
_entity_poly.pdbx_strand_id
1 'polypeptide(L)' 'MSKQTAIRLPDETYKRLQSLAAKTGRTATFYMRQAIEEYLDDLEDLYLAEQATLRLNRGEDQVLTAEEFWRGLDD' A
#
# COMPACT_ATOMS: atom_id res chain seq x y z
N MET A 1 5.39 20.74 -0.56
CA MET A 1 5.00 21.30 -1.88
C MET A 1 4.09 20.30 -2.57
N SER A 2 2.85 20.67 -2.92
CA SER A 2 1.95 19.78 -3.68
C SER A 2 2.28 19.84 -5.18
N LYS A 3 2.15 18.71 -5.88
CA LYS A 3 2.24 18.63 -7.35
C LYS A 3 0.87 18.26 -7.93
N GLN A 4 0.55 18.76 -9.12
CA GLN A 4 -0.67 18.40 -9.85
C GLN A 4 -0.33 17.43 -10.99
N THR A 5 -1.17 16.42 -11.15
CA THR A 5 -1.09 15.42 -12.23
C THR A 5 -2.46 15.30 -12.88
N ALA A 6 -2.48 15.20 -14.20
CA ALA A 6 -3.68 14.85 -14.95
C ALA A 6 -3.63 13.36 -15.31
N ILE A 7 -4.73 12.64 -15.06
CA ILE A 7 -4.89 11.22 -15.41
C ILE A 7 -6.11 11.05 -16.31
N ARG A 8 -6.04 10.13 -17.27
CA ARG A 8 -7.21 9.70 -18.03
C ARG A 8 -7.82 8.50 -17.35
N LEU A 9 -9.13 8.55 -17.12
CA LEU A 9 -9.89 7.46 -16.53
C LEU A 9 -10.97 7.00 -17.51
N PRO A 10 -11.30 5.70 -17.53
CA PRO A 10 -12.52 5.24 -18.17
C PRO A 10 -13.74 5.94 -17.56
N ASP A 11 -14.73 6.23 -18.40
CA ASP A 11 -15.96 6.92 -17.99
C ASP A 11 -16.66 6.24 -16.82
N GLU A 12 -16.69 4.91 -16.82
CA GLU A 12 -17.30 4.11 -15.76
C GLU A 12 -16.60 4.32 -14.41
N THR A 13 -15.27 4.30 -14.40
CA THR A 13 -14.47 4.56 -13.19
C THR A 13 -14.74 5.95 -12.64
N TYR A 14 -14.78 6.95 -13.52
CA TYR A 14 -15.08 8.32 -13.11
C TYR A 14 -16.51 8.46 -12.55
N LYS A 15 -17.50 7.79 -13.17
CA LYS A 15 -18.89 7.75 -12.64
C LYS A 15 -18.96 7.12 -11.26
N ARG A 16 -18.23 6.03 -11.01
CA ARG A 16 -18.16 5.39 -9.68
C ARG A 16 -17.58 6.34 -8.63
N LEU A 17 -16.48 7.04 -8.95
CA LEU A 17 -15.87 8.04 -8.08
C LEU A 17 -16.83 9.19 -7.77
N GLN A 18 -17.56 9.68 -8.78
CA GLN A 18 -18.56 10.73 -8.60
C GLN A 18 -19.74 10.29 -7.72
N SER A 19 -20.22 9.06 -7.89
CA SER A 19 -21.29 8.51 -7.04
C SER A 19 -20.85 8.39 -5.58
N LEU A 20 -19.61 7.92 -5.35
CA LEU A 20 -19.04 7.81 -4.01
C LEU A 20 -18.88 9.19 -3.37
N ALA A 21 -18.30 10.14 -4.10
CA ALA A 21 -18.16 11.54 -3.72
C ALA A 21 -19.49 12.17 -3.28
N ALA A 22 -20.55 11.99 -4.08
CA ALA A 22 -21.88 12.53 -3.77
C ALA A 22 -22.49 11.94 -2.48
N LYS A 23 -22.27 10.63 -2.23
CA LYS A 23 -22.81 9.95 -1.04
C LYS A 23 -22.11 10.35 0.25
N THR A 24 -20.84 10.75 0.18
CA THR A 24 -20.00 10.99 1.36
C THR A 24 -19.69 12.47 1.60
N GLY A 25 -20.13 13.36 0.71
CA GLY A 25 -19.83 14.79 0.80
C GLY A 25 -18.37 15.12 0.54
N ARG A 26 -17.66 14.28 -0.23
CA ARG A 26 -16.25 14.45 -0.60
C ARG A 26 -16.12 14.68 -2.10
N THR A 27 -14.91 15.01 -2.57
CA THR A 27 -14.64 15.19 -4.01
C THR A 27 -14.13 13.90 -4.64
N ALA A 28 -14.33 13.72 -5.95
CA ALA A 28 -13.71 12.62 -6.67
C ALA A 28 -12.17 12.65 -6.54
N THR A 29 -11.56 13.84 -6.50
CA THR A 29 -10.11 14.02 -6.31
C THR A 29 -9.62 13.51 -4.96
N PHE A 30 -10.43 13.64 -3.90
CA PHE A 30 -10.10 13.06 -2.60
C PHE A 30 -9.95 11.53 -2.69
N TYR A 31 -10.90 10.86 -3.33
CA TYR A 31 -10.86 9.40 -3.50
C TYR A 31 -9.79 8.94 -4.48
N MET A 32 -9.53 9.69 -5.55
CA MET A 32 -8.42 9.39 -6.45
C MET A 32 -7.08 9.43 -5.70
N ARG A 33 -6.88 10.44 -4.85
CA ARG A 33 -5.67 10.52 -4.02
C ARG A 33 -5.58 9.36 -3.04
N GLN A 34 -6.64 9.08 -2.29
CA GLN A 34 -6.62 7.96 -1.33
C GLN A 34 -6.31 6.63 -2.01
N ALA A 35 -6.93 6.34 -3.16
CA ALA A 35 -6.67 5.11 -3.89
C ALA A 35 -5.22 4.99 -4.38
N ILE A 36 -4.57 6.12 -4.69
CA ILE A 36 -3.15 6.13 -5.07
C ILE A 36 -2.26 5.90 -3.84
N GLU A 37 -2.56 6.57 -2.72
CA GLU A 37 -1.82 6.41 -1.46
C GLU A 37 -1.91 4.97 -0.95
N GLU A 38 -3.13 4.41 -0.84
CA GLU A 38 -3.35 3.03 -0.40
C GLU A 38 -2.64 2.00 -1.31
N TYR A 39 -2.70 2.19 -2.63
CA TYR A 39 -2.04 1.27 -3.56
C TYR A 39 -0.51 1.40 -3.54
N LEU A 40 0.02 2.58 -3.22
CA LEU A 40 1.47 2.74 -3.03
C LEU A 40 1.94 2.01 -1.78
N ASP A 41 1.20 2.13 -0.67
CA ASP A 41 1.50 1.40 0.57
C ASP A 41 1.54 -0.12 0.31
N ASP A 42 0.54 -0.66 -0.39
CA ASP A 42 0.51 -2.08 -0.78
C ASP A 42 1.71 -2.50 -1.63
N LEU A 43 2.15 -1.65 -2.58
CA LEU A 43 3.30 -1.92 -3.45
C LEU A 43 4.62 -1.86 -2.67
N GLU A 44 4.75 -0.92 -1.74
CA GLU A 44 5.93 -0.78 -0.89
C GLU A 44 6.07 -1.98 0.04
N ASP A 45 4.96 -2.42 0.67
CA ASP A 45 4.91 -3.61 1.51
C ASP A 45 5.28 -4.88 0.73
N LEU A 46 4.72 -5.06 -0.47
CA LEU A 46 5.05 -6.18 -1.34
C LEU A 46 6.55 -6.19 -1.68
N TYR A 47 7.09 -5.03 -2.06
CA TYR A 47 8.50 -4.91 -2.42
C TYR A 47 9.42 -5.24 -1.24
N LEU A 48 9.10 -4.78 -0.03
CA LEU A 48 9.86 -5.11 1.19
C LEU A 48 9.80 -6.61 1.51
N ALA A 49 8.63 -7.23 1.34
CA ALA A 49 8.47 -8.67 1.54
C ALA A 49 9.28 -9.50 0.53
N GLU A 50 9.31 -9.09 -0.73
CA GLU A 50 10.14 -9.72 -1.76
C GLU A 50 11.63 -9.58 -1.43
N GLN A 51 12.07 -8.40 -1.00
CA GLN A 51 13.45 -8.18 -0.57
C GLN A 51 13.84 -9.04 0.63
N ALA A 52 12.99 -9.16 1.65
CA ALA A 52 13.21 -10.05 2.78
C ALA A 52 13.34 -11.52 2.33
N THR A 53 12.47 -11.95 1.41
CA THR A 53 12.53 -13.30 0.84
C THR A 53 13.84 -13.56 0.09
N LEU A 54 14.32 -12.58 -0.68
CA LEU A 54 15.61 -12.69 -1.37
C LEU A 54 16.79 -12.80 -0.40
N ARG A 55 16.78 -12.04 0.70
CA ARG A 55 17.82 -12.12 1.75
C ARG A 55 17.81 -13.47 2.45
N LEU A 56 16.64 -13.99 2.81
CA LEU A 56 16.48 -15.33 3.36
C LEU A 56 17.04 -16.40 2.42
N ASN A 57 16.73 -16.32 1.12
CA ASN A 57 17.23 -17.26 0.11
C ASN A 57 18.75 -17.17 -0.09
N ARG A 58 19.36 -16.01 0.15
CA ARG A 58 20.81 -15.80 0.12
C ARG A 58 21.51 -16.21 1.43
N GLY A 59 20.75 -16.56 2.46
CA GLY A 59 21.28 -16.84 3.80
C GLY A 59 21.74 -15.59 4.55
N GLU A 60 21.28 -14.41 4.13
CA GLU A 60 21.60 -13.12 4.74
C GLU A 60 20.69 -12.81 5.95
N ASP A 61 19.52 -13.46 6.03
CA ASP A 61 18.58 -13.35 7.15
C ASP A 61 18.42 -14.71 7.85
N GLN A 62 18.20 -14.70 9.17
CA GLN A 62 17.99 -15.90 9.98
C GLN A 62 16.50 -16.28 10.06
N VAL A 63 16.21 -17.58 9.95
CA VAL A 63 14.88 -18.13 10.26
C VAL A 63 14.85 -18.50 11.74
N LEU A 64 13.88 -17.95 12.47
CA LEU A 64 13.66 -18.23 13.88
C LEU A 64 12.38 -19.06 14.05
N THR A 65 12.39 -19.96 15.03
CA THR A 65 11.16 -20.57 15.53
C THR A 65 10.35 -19.56 16.36
N ALA A 66 9.06 -19.82 16.56
CA ALA A 66 8.21 -18.96 17.38
C ALA A 66 8.75 -18.83 18.81
N GLU A 67 9.26 -19.91 19.41
CA GLU A 67 9.84 -19.87 20.76
C GLU A 67 11.08 -18.98 20.83
N GLU A 68 12.00 -19.10 19.86
CA GLU A 68 13.21 -18.26 19.79
C GLU A 68 12.86 -16.77 19.58
N PHE A 69 11.87 -16.48 18.74
CA PHE A 69 11.41 -15.12 18.50
C PHE A 69 10.85 -14.46 19.77
N TRP A 70 9.91 -15.13 20.46
CA TRP A 70 9.29 -14.57 21.66
C TRP A 70 10.29 -14.38 22.80
N ARG A 71 11.21 -15.34 22.99
CA ARG A 71 12.26 -15.22 24.00
C ARG A 71 13.16 -14.00 23.79
N GLY A 72 13.40 -13.60 22.54
CA GLY A 72 14.21 -12.43 22.20
C GLY A 72 13.49 -11.08 22.33
N LEU A 73 12.19 -11.05 22.63
CA LEU A 73 11.39 -9.84 22.84
C LEU A 73 11.12 -9.51 24.31
N ASP A 74 11.44 -10.44 25.22
CA ASP A 74 11.22 -10.29 26.67
C ASP A 74 12.36 -9.56 27.39
N ASP A 75 13.36 -9.05 26.65
CA ASP A 75 14.51 -8.26 27.13
C ASP A 75 14.30 -6.73 26.96
#